data_AF-A0AA35Z169-F1
#
_entry.id   AF-A0AA35Z169-F1
#
_cell.length_a   1.000
_cell.length_b   1.000
_cell.length_c   1.000
_cell.angle_alpha   90.00
_cell.angle_beta   90.00
_cell.angle_gamma   90.00
#
_symmetry.space_group_name_H-M   'P 1'
#
loop_
_entity.id
_entity.type
_entity.pdbx_description
1 polymer ?
#
loop_
_entity_poly.entity_id
_entity_poly.type
_entity_poly.pdbx_seq_one_letter_code
_entity_poly.pdbx_strand_id
1 'polypeptide(L)'
;MVAFVDRSIINGEGKSDVEADRKQNQSAADVALIVFSTKGKLCEYASDASMESILERYDRHSYTERQLNEGTNHQTQENWSLEHAKLKARIDVLEKNKRHLMGEDLDSLTLKELQNCEQQLDTALRRLRLRKNQLMLETISDLQKKDKALQDQNNVLSKEQVKEKEKELLPQPEPQAQTHDNIGTLNLGEMYETRGQIGGGNVEMDETRRQDQALPVMPHWMLQYINQ
;
A
#
# COMPACT_ATOMS: atom_id res chain seq x y z
N MET A 1 -29.13 15.03 16.49
CA MET A 1 -28.78 14.84 17.92
C MET A 1 -30.09 14.61 18.65
N VAL A 2 -30.31 13.40 19.17
CA VAL A 2 -31.55 13.03 19.88
C VAL A 2 -31.22 13.03 21.37
N ALA A 3 -31.86 13.91 22.14
CA ALA A 3 -31.78 13.84 23.59
C ALA A 3 -32.91 12.93 24.09
N PHE A 4 -32.56 11.74 24.56
CA PHE A 4 -33.47 10.90 25.34
C PHE A 4 -33.32 11.28 26.81
N VAL A 5 -34.39 11.78 27.42
CA VAL A 5 -34.48 11.88 28.88
C VAL A 5 -35.41 10.76 29.31
N ASP A 6 -34.84 9.63 29.72
CA ASP A 6 -35.58 8.62 30.48
C ASP A 6 -34.73 8.14 31.66
N ARG A 7 -35.24 8.44 32.85
CA ARG A 7 -34.98 7.69 34.07
C ARG A 7 -36.15 7.93 35.02
N SER A 8 -36.90 6.85 35.26
CA SER A 8 -38.10 6.79 36.09
C SER A 8 -37.99 7.60 37.39
N ILE A 9 -38.85 8.61 37.55
CA ILE A 9 -39.10 9.26 38.85
C ILE A 9 -40.25 8.49 39.50
N ILE A 10 -39.91 7.54 40.37
CA ILE A 10 -40.88 6.71 41.10
C ILE A 10 -41.51 7.57 42.20
N ASN A 11 -42.77 7.97 42.02
CA ASN A 11 -43.56 8.57 43.10
C ASN A 11 -44.05 7.48 44.05
N GLY A 12 -43.49 7.45 45.26
CA GLY A 12 -44.09 6.76 46.39
C GLY A 12 -45.08 7.68 47.08
N GLU A 13 -46.35 7.27 47.19
CA GLU A 13 -47.16 7.39 48.40
C GLU A 13 -48.52 6.69 48.18
N GLY A 14 -48.85 5.78 49.09
CA GLY A 14 -50.09 5.00 49.05
C GLY A 14 -51.28 5.77 49.62
N LYS A 15 -52.45 5.54 49.04
CA LYS A 15 -53.73 5.53 49.74
C LYS A 15 -54.79 4.76 48.94
N SER A 16 -55.59 4.02 49.69
CA SER A 16 -56.63 3.07 49.33
C SER A 16 -57.80 3.71 48.56
N ASP A 17 -58.30 3.03 47.53
CA ASP A 17 -59.57 2.28 47.52
C ASP A 17 -60.08 2.04 46.09
N VAL A 18 -60.32 0.77 45.80
CA VAL A 18 -61.28 0.16 44.86
C VAL A 18 -61.69 0.97 43.62
N GLU A 19 -60.93 0.83 42.53
CA GLU A 19 -61.42 0.77 41.13
C GLU A 19 -60.29 0.18 40.26
N ALA A 20 -60.05 -1.12 40.42
CA ALA A 20 -59.07 -1.87 39.64
C ALA A 20 -59.81 -2.65 38.55
N ASP A 21 -59.65 -2.26 37.27
CA ASP A 21 -59.45 -3.19 36.13
C ASP A 21 -59.48 -2.49 34.76
N ARG A 22 -58.59 -1.50 34.55
CA ARG A 22 -58.09 -1.19 33.19
C ARG A 22 -56.82 -0.33 33.09
N LYS A 23 -56.22 0.08 34.21
CA LYS A 23 -55.03 0.96 34.23
C LYS A 23 -53.79 0.30 34.83
N GLN A 24 -53.74 -1.03 34.89
CA GLN A 24 -52.55 -1.77 35.31
C GLN A 24 -51.60 -1.99 34.11
N ASN A 25 -51.09 -0.91 33.49
CA ASN A 25 -49.81 -0.96 32.76
C ASN A 25 -49.24 0.41 32.36
N GLN A 26 -49.39 1.45 33.20
CA GLN A 26 -48.77 2.75 32.91
C GLN A 26 -47.79 3.07 34.05
N SER A 27 -46.51 2.79 33.81
CA SER A 27 -45.43 3.35 34.63
C SER A 27 -45.60 4.87 34.63
N ALA A 28 -45.84 5.46 35.81
CA ALA A 28 -45.97 6.91 35.98
C ALA A 28 -44.61 7.57 35.76
N ALA A 29 -44.26 7.78 34.50
CA ALA A 29 -43.02 8.42 34.07
C ALA A 29 -43.36 9.55 33.11
N ASP A 30 -42.87 10.74 33.43
CA ASP A 30 -42.99 11.89 32.54
C ASP A 30 -41.81 11.87 31.54
N VAL A 31 -42.14 11.87 30.25
CA VAL A 31 -41.19 11.71 29.15
C VAL A 31 -41.27 12.93 28.23
N ALA A 32 -40.11 13.47 27.86
CA ALA A 32 -39.99 14.53 26.86
C ALA A 32 -39.02 14.11 25.76
N LEU A 33 -39.33 14.50 24.52
CA LEU A 33 -38.51 14.28 23.33
C LEU A 33 -38.32 15.60 22.59
N ILE A 34 -37.05 15.94 22.31
CA ILE A 34 -36.65 17.14 21.58
C ILE A 34 -35.81 16.71 20.38
N VAL A 35 -36.23 17.10 19.17
CA VAL A 35 -35.55 16.75 17.91
C VAL A 35 -35.27 18.00 17.09
N PHE A 36 -34.00 18.20 16.74
CA PHE A 36 -33.58 19.24 15.81
C PHE A 36 -33.31 18.65 14.42
N SER A 37 -33.97 19.19 13.40
CA SER A 37 -33.65 18.92 12.00
C SER A 37 -32.30 19.50 11.61
N THR A 38 -31.66 18.96 10.56
CA THR A 38 -30.44 19.53 9.96
C THR A 38 -30.63 20.95 9.44
N LYS A 39 -31.87 21.39 9.20
CA LYS A 39 -32.25 22.77 8.84
C LYS A 39 -32.57 23.66 10.05
N GLY A 40 -32.35 23.18 11.28
CA GLY A 40 -32.58 23.94 12.52
C GLY A 40 -34.03 23.99 13.00
N LYS A 41 -34.96 23.23 12.40
CA LYS A 41 -36.35 23.14 12.89
C LYS A 41 -36.41 22.29 14.15
N LEU A 42 -37.10 22.79 15.18
CA LEU A 42 -37.37 22.09 16.43
C LEU A 42 -38.72 21.36 16.34
N CYS A 43 -38.73 20.09 16.69
CA CYS A 43 -39.93 19.30 16.96
C CYS A 43 -39.85 18.77 18.39
N GLU A 44 -40.94 18.89 19.13
CA GLU A 44 -40.98 18.48 20.53
C GLU A 44 -42.23 17.67 20.85
N TYR A 45 -42.11 16.80 21.85
CA TYR A 45 -43.19 16.01 22.41
C TYR A 45 -43.01 15.91 23.91
N ALA A 46 -44.10 16.05 24.66
CA ALA A 46 -44.17 15.83 26.09
C ALA A 46 -45.33 14.87 26.39
N SER A 47 -45.17 14.05 27.43
CA SER A 47 -46.22 13.18 27.95
C SER A 47 -47.26 13.97 28.76
N ASP A 48 -47.83 13.37 29.81
CA ASP A 48 -48.90 13.97 30.62
C ASP A 48 -48.50 15.30 31.30
N ALA A 49 -47.20 15.53 31.56
CA ALA A 49 -46.68 16.81 32.04
C ALA A 49 -46.24 17.73 30.90
N SER A 50 -46.34 19.06 31.10
CA SER A 50 -45.87 20.04 30.10
C SER A 50 -44.35 19.95 29.88
N MET A 51 -43.89 20.28 28.68
CA MET A 51 -42.46 20.36 28.33
C MET A 51 -41.68 21.21 29.34
N GLU A 52 -42.22 22.38 29.70
CA GLU A 52 -41.62 23.28 30.68
C GLU A 52 -41.45 22.62 32.05
N SER A 53 -42.47 21.91 32.55
CA SER A 53 -42.42 21.24 33.86
C SER A 53 -41.45 20.06 33.89
N ILE A 54 -41.34 19.32 32.78
CA ILE A 54 -40.36 18.23 32.65
C ILE A 54 -38.94 18.82 32.60
N LEU A 55 -38.72 19.91 31.85
CA LEU A 55 -37.43 20.59 31.77
C LEU A 55 -37.02 21.24 33.10
N GLU A 56 -37.94 21.87 33.82
CA GLU A 56 -37.69 22.47 35.13
C GLU A 56 -37.27 21.38 36.15
N ARG A 57 -37.99 20.25 36.16
CA ARG A 57 -37.60 19.10 37.00
C ARG A 57 -36.24 18.57 36.57
N TYR A 58 -35.99 18.39 35.28
CA TYR A 58 -34.68 17.96 34.79
C TYR A 58 -33.58 18.92 35.25
N ASP A 59 -33.76 20.23 35.12
CA ASP A 59 -32.76 21.22 35.49
C ASP A 59 -32.48 21.18 37.00
N ARG A 60 -33.53 21.12 37.83
CA ARG A 60 -33.38 20.97 39.28
C ARG A 60 -32.61 19.70 39.66
N HIS A 61 -32.90 18.57 39.02
CA HIS A 61 -32.20 17.31 39.29
C HIS A 61 -30.75 17.32 38.75
N SER A 62 -30.55 17.85 37.54
CA SER A 62 -29.24 18.01 36.91
C SER A 62 -28.33 18.93 37.73
N TYR A 63 -28.88 19.98 38.33
CA TYR A 63 -28.15 20.86 39.23
C TYR A 63 -27.73 20.12 40.51
N THR A 64 -28.66 19.39 41.15
CA THR A 64 -28.33 18.61 42.35
C THR A 64 -27.32 17.49 42.06
N GLU A 65 -27.41 16.82 40.92
CA GLU A 65 -26.45 15.81 40.47
C GLU A 65 -25.09 16.43 40.18
N ARG A 66 -25.03 17.61 39.54
CA ARG A 66 -23.78 18.35 39.32
C ARG A 66 -23.12 18.73 40.63
N GLN A 67 -23.85 19.22 41.62
CA GLN A 67 -23.29 19.55 42.93
C GLN A 67 -22.78 18.31 43.68
N LEU A 68 -23.45 17.16 43.53
CA LEU A 68 -22.98 15.88 44.09
C LEU A 68 -21.73 15.35 43.37
N ASN A 69 -21.63 15.60 42.07
CA ASN A 69 -20.54 15.14 41.20
C ASN A 69 -19.44 16.19 41.00
N GLU A 70 -19.52 17.38 41.59
CA GLU A 70 -18.55 18.47 41.41
C GLU A 70 -17.13 18.00 41.75
N GLY A 71 -16.96 17.26 42.85
CA GLY A 71 -15.67 16.65 43.21
C GLY A 71 -15.14 15.65 42.17
N THR A 72 -16.02 14.85 41.57
CA THR A 72 -15.67 13.80 40.59
C THR A 72 -15.45 14.37 39.18
N ASN A 73 -16.24 15.37 38.79
CA ASN A 73 -16.13 16.05 37.50
C ASN A 73 -14.90 16.96 37.44
N HIS A 74 -14.57 17.68 38.53
CA HIS A 74 -13.32 18.42 38.62
C HIS A 74 -12.12 17.48 38.52
N GLN A 75 -12.12 16.35 39.24
CA GLN A 75 -11.06 15.34 39.11
C GLN A 75 -10.98 14.77 37.69
N THR A 76 -12.11 14.49 37.04
CA THR A 76 -12.14 13.95 35.67
C THR A 76 -11.60 14.98 34.66
N GLN A 77 -11.98 16.25 34.79
CA GLN A 77 -11.50 17.34 33.92
C GLN A 77 -10.01 17.64 34.15
N GLU A 78 -9.55 17.63 35.40
CA GLU A 78 -8.12 17.76 35.75
C GLU A 78 -7.32 16.57 35.21
N ASN A 79 -7.86 15.35 35.28
CA ASN A 79 -7.25 14.16 34.69
C ASN A 79 -7.10 14.28 33.17
N TRP A 80 -8.13 14.77 32.46
CA TRP A 80 -8.03 15.01 31.01
C TRP A 80 -7.03 16.11 30.67
N SER A 81 -6.98 17.18 31.45
CA SER A 81 -5.99 18.26 31.29
C SER A 81 -4.57 17.73 31.46
N LEU A 82 -4.34 16.91 32.48
CA LEU A 82 -3.05 16.28 32.76
C LEU A 82 -2.62 15.32 31.65
N GLU A 83 -3.51 14.42 31.23
CA GLU A 83 -3.21 13.48 30.14
C GLU A 83 -2.99 14.19 28.81
N HIS A 84 -3.73 15.27 28.54
CA HIS A 84 -3.48 16.12 27.39
C HIS A 84 -2.09 16.79 27.45
N ALA A 85 -1.71 17.37 28.60
CA ALA A 85 -0.39 17.99 28.77
C ALA A 85 0.74 16.97 28.59
N LYS A 86 0.59 15.77 29.13
CA LYS A 86 1.52 14.65 28.98
C LYS A 86 1.63 14.17 27.54
N LEU A 87 0.51 14.07 26.82
CA LEU A 87 0.51 13.73 25.40
C LEU A 87 1.23 14.81 24.58
N LYS A 88 0.93 16.09 24.86
CA LYS A 88 1.58 17.22 24.21
C LYS A 88 3.09 17.22 24.42
N ALA A 89 3.56 17.01 25.65
CA ALA A 89 4.98 16.89 25.94
C ALA A 89 5.65 15.73 25.18
N ARG A 90 4.95 14.60 25.01
CA ARG A 90 5.48 13.48 24.18
C ARG A 90 5.60 13.87 22.70
N ILE A 91 4.62 14.58 22.16
CA ILE A 91 4.65 15.09 20.78
C ILE A 91 5.84 16.02 20.61
N ASP A 92 6.01 16.99 21.52
CA ASP A 92 7.10 17.97 21.45
C ASP A 92 8.48 17.27 21.47
N VAL A 93 8.66 16.25 22.30
CA VAL A 93 9.89 15.44 22.34
C VAL A 93 10.12 14.68 21.02
N LEU A 94 9.06 14.08 20.46
CA LEU A 94 9.16 13.35 19.19
C LEU A 94 9.49 14.28 18.02
N GLU A 95 8.86 15.44 17.95
CA GLU A 95 9.13 16.45 16.92
C GLU A 95 10.55 16.99 17.04
N LYS A 96 11.01 17.27 18.27
CA LYS A 96 12.40 17.69 18.51
C LYS A 96 13.39 16.60 18.07
N ASN A 97 13.14 15.35 18.42
CA ASN A 97 13.98 14.23 17.98
C ASN A 97 13.99 14.11 16.44
N LYS A 98 12.83 14.24 15.79
CA LYS A 98 12.74 14.26 14.32
C LYS A 98 13.64 15.36 13.74
N ARG A 99 13.59 16.58 14.27
CA ARG A 99 14.46 17.69 13.81
C ARG A 99 15.94 17.34 13.95
N HIS A 100 16.35 16.80 15.10
CA HIS A 100 17.74 16.35 15.30
C HIS A 100 18.18 15.28 14.27
N LEU A 101 17.34 14.27 14.02
CA LEU A 101 17.62 13.23 13.02
C LEU A 101 17.68 13.78 11.58
N MET A 102 17.02 14.91 11.33
CA MET A 102 17.10 15.64 10.06
C MET A 102 18.30 16.60 9.98
N GLY A 103 19.11 16.69 11.04
CA GLY A 103 20.27 17.58 11.12
C GLY A 103 19.92 19.01 11.54
N GLU A 104 18.74 19.25 12.11
CA GLU A 104 18.27 20.55 12.58
C GLU A 104 18.41 20.66 14.12
N ASP A 105 18.47 21.89 14.67
CA ASP A 105 18.54 22.19 16.11
C ASP A 105 19.68 21.50 16.90
N LEU A 106 20.79 21.18 16.23
CA LEU A 106 21.89 20.39 16.80
C LEU A 106 22.70 21.13 17.88
N ASP A 107 22.69 22.46 17.88
CA ASP A 107 23.42 23.29 18.85
C ASP A 107 22.98 23.03 20.31
N SER A 108 21.77 22.50 20.50
CA SER A 108 21.23 22.16 21.82
C SER A 108 21.68 20.78 22.33
N LEU A 109 22.36 19.99 21.51
CA LEU A 109 22.80 18.63 21.83
C LEU A 109 24.21 18.60 22.39
N THR A 110 24.41 17.70 23.35
CA THR A 110 25.76 17.33 23.81
C THR A 110 26.46 16.44 22.78
N LEU A 111 27.79 16.36 22.85
CA LEU A 111 28.59 15.49 21.98
C LEU A 111 28.10 14.02 22.01
N LYS A 112 27.74 13.52 23.20
CA LYS A 112 27.24 12.15 23.36
C LYS A 112 25.90 11.93 22.66
N GLU A 113 25.00 12.91 22.73
CA GLU A 113 23.70 12.85 22.05
C GLU A 113 23.86 12.94 20.53
N LEU A 114 24.80 13.76 20.06
CA LEU A 114 25.12 13.86 18.63
C LEU A 114 25.69 12.55 18.08
N GLN A 115 26.63 11.92 18.81
CA GLN A 115 27.15 10.59 18.47
C GLN A 115 26.05 9.53 18.43
N ASN A 116 25.12 9.57 19.38
CA ASN A 116 23.97 8.66 19.38
C ASN A 116 23.03 8.91 18.19
N CYS A 117 22.85 10.15 17.76
CA CYS A 117 22.09 10.49 16.56
C CYS A 117 22.77 9.93 15.30
N GLU A 118 24.09 10.15 15.16
CA GLU A 118 24.90 9.62 14.07
C GLU A 118 24.82 8.08 13.99
N GLN A 119 24.99 7.39 15.13
CA GLN A 119 24.94 5.93 15.19
C GLN A 119 23.56 5.38 14.78
N GLN A 120 22.48 6.06 15.19
CA GLN A 120 21.13 5.68 14.79
C GLN A 120 20.93 5.83 13.27
N LEU A 121 21.40 6.95 12.69
CA LEU A 121 21.32 7.19 11.26
C LEU A 121 22.15 6.19 10.46
N ASP A 122 23.40 5.91 10.84
CA ASP A 122 24.24 4.90 10.17
C ASP A 122 23.57 3.52 10.19
N THR A 123 23.06 3.11 11.36
CA THR A 123 22.41 1.81 11.53
C THR A 123 21.16 1.71 10.65
N ALA A 124 20.30 2.74 10.66
CA ALA A 124 19.08 2.77 9.86
C ALA A 124 19.41 2.72 8.35
N LEU A 125 20.37 3.50 7.91
CA LEU A 125 20.80 3.58 6.52
C LEU A 125 21.46 2.29 6.04
N ARG A 126 22.25 1.62 6.88
CA ARG A 126 22.78 0.28 6.61
C ARG A 126 21.66 -0.74 6.39
N ARG A 127 20.65 -0.76 7.26
CA ARG A 127 19.48 -1.64 7.12
C ARG A 127 18.70 -1.35 5.84
N LEU A 128 18.49 -0.07 5.52
CA LEU A 128 17.77 0.36 4.34
C LEU A 128 18.49 -0.08 3.05
N ARG A 129 19.81 0.12 2.98
CA ARG A 129 20.65 -0.33 1.86
C ARG A 129 20.60 -1.85 1.70
N LEU A 130 20.72 -2.60 2.80
CA LEU A 130 20.63 -4.05 2.77
C LEU A 130 19.29 -4.51 2.19
N ARG A 131 18.17 -3.95 2.69
CA ARG A 131 16.84 -4.32 2.21
C ARG A 131 16.62 -3.92 0.75
N LYS A 132 17.10 -2.74 0.33
CA LYS A 132 17.02 -2.31 -1.07
C LYS A 132 17.76 -3.27 -1.99
N ASN A 133 18.97 -3.68 -1.60
CA ASN A 133 19.77 -4.63 -2.37
C ASN A 133 19.10 -6.01 -2.44
N GLN A 134 18.54 -6.48 -1.32
CA GLN A 134 17.82 -7.75 -1.30
C GLN A 134 16.62 -7.76 -2.26
N LEU A 135 15.77 -6.71 -2.20
CA LEU A 135 14.61 -6.58 -3.10
C LEU A 135 15.03 -6.44 -4.56
N MET A 136 16.13 -5.74 -4.84
CA MET A 136 16.67 -5.60 -6.19
C MET A 136 17.10 -6.96 -6.75
N LEU A 137 17.81 -7.77 -5.96
CA LEU A 137 18.24 -9.12 -6.38
C LEU A 137 17.05 -10.06 -6.59
N GLU A 138 16.04 -10.00 -5.73
CA GLU A 138 14.79 -10.74 -5.90
C GLU A 138 14.09 -10.38 -7.21
N THR A 139 13.99 -9.08 -7.50
CA THR A 139 13.40 -8.56 -8.74
C THR A 139 14.18 -9.03 -9.98
N ILE A 140 15.51 -8.98 -9.94
CA ILE A 140 16.36 -9.48 -11.03
C ILE A 140 16.12 -10.97 -11.27
N SER A 141 16.11 -11.78 -10.21
CA SER A 141 15.84 -13.22 -10.30
C SER A 141 14.48 -13.50 -10.95
N ASP A 142 13.44 -12.76 -10.55
CA ASP A 142 12.09 -12.96 -11.09
C ASP A 142 11.96 -12.54 -12.54
N LEU A 143 12.65 -11.46 -12.94
CA LEU A 143 12.73 -11.06 -14.35
C LEU A 143 13.49 -12.09 -15.18
N GLN A 144 14.61 -12.63 -14.69
CA GLN A 144 15.36 -13.68 -15.39
C GLN A 144 14.55 -14.96 -15.58
N LYS A 145 13.73 -15.36 -14.59
CA LYS A 145 12.81 -16.50 -14.73
C LYS A 145 11.76 -16.24 -15.80
N LYS A 146 11.19 -15.03 -15.85
CA LYS A 146 10.20 -14.65 -16.87
C LYS A 146 10.81 -14.60 -18.26
N ASP A 147 11.99 -14.02 -18.40
CA ASP A 147 12.74 -13.97 -19.65
C ASP A 147 13.00 -15.37 -20.20
N LYS A 148 13.50 -16.28 -19.35
CA LYS A 148 13.69 -17.68 -19.71
C LYS A 148 12.40 -18.37 -20.14
N ALA A 149 11.31 -18.20 -19.38
CA ALA A 149 10.02 -18.81 -19.71
C ALA A 149 9.48 -18.31 -21.06
N LEU A 150 9.62 -17.02 -21.36
CA LEU A 150 9.24 -16.43 -22.65
C LEU A 150 10.13 -16.93 -23.78
N GLN A 151 11.43 -17.05 -23.55
CA GLN A 151 12.37 -17.60 -24.53
C GLN A 151 12.02 -19.06 -24.86
N ASP A 152 11.70 -19.87 -23.85
CA ASP A 152 11.28 -21.26 -24.03
C ASP A 152 9.97 -21.35 -24.84
N GLN A 153 8.97 -20.50 -24.53
CA GLN A 153 7.73 -20.42 -25.31
C GLN A 153 7.98 -20.01 -26.77
N ASN A 154 8.81 -18.99 -27.00
CA ASN A 154 9.13 -18.51 -28.35
C ASN A 154 9.86 -19.59 -29.18
N ASN A 155 10.78 -20.33 -28.55
CA ASN A 155 11.46 -21.45 -29.17
C ASN A 155 10.49 -22.57 -29.59
N VAL A 156 9.49 -22.87 -28.76
CA VAL A 156 8.44 -23.86 -29.10
C VAL A 156 7.61 -23.38 -30.29
N LEU A 157 7.11 -22.14 -30.24
CA LEU A 157 6.31 -21.56 -31.33
C LEU A 157 7.08 -21.49 -32.65
N SER A 158 8.36 -21.14 -32.60
CA SER A 158 9.23 -21.11 -33.78
C SER A 158 9.38 -22.50 -34.41
N LYS A 159 9.53 -23.56 -33.59
CA LYS A 159 9.59 -24.94 -34.09
C LYS A 159 8.27 -25.39 -34.71
N GLU A 160 7.14 -25.06 -34.10
CA GLU A 160 5.82 -25.43 -34.65
C GLU A 160 5.54 -24.72 -35.99
N GLN A 161 5.86 -23.43 -36.11
CA GLN A 161 5.73 -22.69 -37.38
C GLN A 161 6.59 -23.29 -38.51
N VAL A 162 7.79 -23.78 -38.19
CA VAL A 162 8.64 -24.47 -39.18
C VAL A 162 7.98 -25.77 -39.65
N LYS A 163 7.43 -26.58 -38.73
CA LYS A 163 6.73 -27.82 -39.09
C LYS A 163 5.47 -27.58 -39.92
N GLU A 164 4.75 -26.50 -39.64
CA GLU A 164 3.54 -26.12 -40.40
C GLU A 164 3.89 -25.73 -41.84
N LYS A 165 4.92 -24.89 -42.02
CA LYS A 165 5.44 -24.53 -43.35
C LYS A 165 6.00 -25.72 -44.12
N GLU A 166 6.61 -26.69 -43.42
CA GLU A 166 7.11 -27.92 -44.04
C GLU A 166 5.96 -28.81 -44.54
N LYS A 167 4.81 -28.82 -43.84
CA LYS A 167 3.60 -29.52 -44.30
C LYS A 167 2.93 -28.86 -45.51
N GLU A 168 3.01 -27.53 -45.64
CA GLU A 168 2.52 -26.80 -46.82
C GLU A 168 3.36 -27.04 -48.09
N LEU A 169 4.61 -27.51 -47.96
CA LEU A 169 5.50 -27.82 -49.09
C LEU A 169 5.33 -29.24 -49.69
N LEU A 170 4.41 -30.07 -49.18
CA LEU A 170 4.13 -31.40 -49.75
C LEU A 170 3.36 -31.28 -51.08
N PRO A 171 3.83 -31.85 -52.20
CA PRO A 171 3.22 -31.63 -53.52
C PRO A 171 1.86 -32.30 -53.65
N GLN A 172 0.89 -31.59 -54.24
CA GLN A 172 -0.33 -32.19 -54.82
C GLN A 172 0.03 -33.17 -55.94
N PRO A 173 -0.72 -34.28 -56.14
CA PRO A 173 -0.41 -35.25 -57.17
C PRO A 173 -0.69 -34.71 -58.58
N GLU A 174 0.32 -34.76 -59.45
CA GLU A 174 0.28 -34.35 -60.86
C GLU A 174 -0.58 -35.26 -61.76
N PRO A 175 -1.16 -34.73 -62.86
CA PRO A 175 -1.37 -35.51 -64.08
C PRO A 175 -0.15 -35.36 -65.01
N GLN A 176 0.36 -36.52 -65.41
CA GLN A 176 1.55 -36.79 -66.22
C GLN A 176 1.50 -36.20 -67.63
N ALA A 177 2.64 -35.70 -68.13
CA ALA A 177 3.18 -36.07 -69.46
C ALA A 177 4.60 -35.51 -69.76
N GLN A 178 5.52 -36.45 -69.95
CA GLN A 178 6.49 -36.58 -71.05
C GLN A 178 7.66 -35.57 -71.22
N THR A 179 8.85 -36.09 -70.85
CA THR A 179 10.15 -36.11 -71.58
C THR A 179 10.65 -34.85 -72.27
N HIS A 180 11.83 -34.36 -71.87
CA HIS A 180 13.08 -34.58 -72.64
C HIS A 180 14.32 -34.04 -71.88
N ASP A 181 15.27 -34.96 -71.70
CA ASP A 181 16.73 -34.83 -71.71
C ASP A 181 17.44 -33.56 -71.18
N ASN A 182 18.24 -33.84 -70.14
CA ASN A 182 19.69 -33.63 -70.04
C ASN A 182 20.31 -32.44 -69.27
N ILE A 183 21.18 -32.87 -68.33
CA ILE A 183 22.43 -32.28 -67.81
C ILE A 183 22.32 -31.36 -66.59
N GLY A 184 22.91 -31.82 -65.47
CA GLY A 184 23.25 -30.97 -64.34
C GLY A 184 23.37 -31.68 -62.99
N THR A 185 24.32 -32.60 -62.88
CA THR A 185 24.64 -33.33 -61.64
C THR A 185 25.27 -32.40 -60.58
N LEU A 186 24.54 -32.22 -59.48
CA LEU A 186 24.96 -32.12 -58.07
C LEU A 186 25.68 -30.87 -57.49
N ASN A 187 25.05 -30.43 -56.39
CA ASN A 187 25.57 -30.01 -55.09
C ASN A 187 26.18 -28.61 -54.89
N LEU A 188 25.31 -27.77 -54.33
CA LEU A 188 25.60 -26.65 -53.44
C LEU A 188 25.99 -27.21 -52.06
N GLY A 189 27.29 -27.24 -51.77
CA GLY A 189 27.80 -27.58 -50.45
C GLY A 189 29.29 -27.26 -50.41
N GLU A 190 29.68 -26.52 -49.38
CA GLU A 190 31.03 -26.00 -49.09
C GLU A 190 31.37 -24.69 -49.81
N MET A 191 31.91 -23.65 -49.20
CA MET A 191 32.15 -23.26 -47.81
C MET A 191 32.32 -21.73 -47.88
N TYR A 192 32.17 -21.06 -46.75
CA TYR A 192 32.61 -19.68 -46.55
C TYR A 192 34.10 -19.55 -46.93
N GLU A 193 34.40 -18.84 -48.00
CA GLU A 193 35.76 -18.35 -48.27
C GLU A 193 35.81 -16.84 -48.10
N THR A 194 36.37 -16.47 -46.96
CA THR A 194 36.95 -15.18 -46.63
C THR A 194 38.10 -14.86 -47.61
N ARG A 195 38.05 -13.67 -48.22
CA ARG A 195 39.08 -13.18 -49.15
C ARG A 195 39.66 -11.83 -48.72
N GLY A 196 41.00 -11.77 -48.66
CA GLY A 196 41.85 -10.57 -48.53
C GLY A 196 43.13 -10.88 -47.73
N GLN A 197 44.22 -11.49 -48.26
CA GLN A 197 45.39 -10.86 -48.94
C GLN A 197 46.05 -9.74 -48.08
N ILE A 198 47.35 -9.65 -47.74
CA ILE A 198 48.67 -9.91 -48.39
C ILE A 198 49.79 -9.86 -47.30
N GLY A 199 50.91 -10.57 -47.47
CA GLY A 199 52.25 -10.10 -47.04
C GLY A 199 53.06 -11.02 -46.11
N GLY A 200 54.14 -11.60 -46.62
CA GLY A 200 54.99 -12.58 -45.93
C GLY A 200 56.19 -12.02 -45.15
N GLY A 201 56.91 -12.93 -44.48
CA GLY A 201 58.26 -12.70 -43.95
C GLY A 201 58.59 -13.44 -42.65
N ASN A 202 59.36 -14.52 -42.78
CA ASN A 202 60.31 -15.19 -41.86
C ASN A 202 60.17 -15.12 -40.31
N VAL A 203 60.10 -16.32 -39.72
CA VAL A 203 60.83 -16.90 -38.55
C VAL A 203 61.43 -15.93 -37.51
N GLU A 204 60.90 -15.91 -36.29
CA GLU A 204 61.59 -16.37 -35.05
C GLU A 204 60.63 -16.39 -33.84
N MET A 205 61.07 -17.13 -32.82
CA MET A 205 60.42 -17.62 -31.59
C MET A 205 60.04 -16.50 -30.60
N ASP A 206 58.88 -16.59 -29.92
CA ASP A 206 58.72 -16.49 -28.45
C ASP A 206 57.25 -16.24 -27.97
N GLU A 207 57.02 -16.62 -26.73
CA GLU A 207 55.84 -16.76 -25.87
C GLU A 207 54.71 -15.69 -25.86
N THR A 208 53.50 -16.17 -25.50
CA THR A 208 52.40 -15.51 -24.74
C THR A 208 51.10 -15.08 -25.46
N ARG A 209 50.10 -15.95 -25.26
CA ARG A 209 48.64 -15.86 -25.41
C ARG A 209 48.03 -14.54 -24.85
N ARG A 210 47.19 -13.82 -25.64
CA ARG A 210 45.73 -13.55 -25.41
C ARG A 210 45.19 -12.45 -26.34
N GLN A 211 44.05 -12.78 -26.96
CA GLN A 211 43.25 -12.03 -27.94
C GLN A 211 42.87 -10.60 -27.54
N ASP A 212 43.04 -9.69 -28.50
CA ASP A 212 42.27 -8.45 -28.64
C ASP A 212 40.76 -8.76 -28.64
N GLN A 213 40.04 -8.12 -27.73
CA GLN A 213 38.58 -8.21 -27.66
C GLN A 213 37.96 -7.23 -28.65
N ALA A 214 37.31 -7.75 -29.69
CA ALA A 214 36.35 -6.99 -30.48
C ALA A 214 35.16 -6.59 -29.56
N LEU A 215 34.89 -5.29 -29.46
CA LEU A 215 33.76 -4.77 -28.70
C LEU A 215 32.43 -5.32 -29.22
N PRO A 216 31.45 -5.60 -28.33
CA PRO A 216 30.16 -6.13 -28.74
C PRO A 216 29.39 -5.06 -29.51
N VAL A 217 29.18 -5.30 -30.81
CA VAL A 217 28.29 -4.48 -31.64
C VAL A 217 26.88 -4.59 -31.07
N MET A 218 26.30 -3.44 -30.73
CA MET A 218 25.01 -3.36 -30.07
C MET A 218 23.91 -3.86 -31.02
N PRO A 219 23.05 -4.82 -30.62
CA PRO A 219 22.04 -5.39 -31.49
C PRO A 219 20.94 -4.36 -31.86
N HIS A 220 20.35 -4.54 -33.05
CA HIS A 220 19.48 -3.55 -33.71
C HIS A 220 18.26 -3.10 -32.86
N TRP A 221 17.74 -3.99 -32.00
CA TRP A 221 16.63 -3.67 -31.08
C TRP A 221 17.00 -2.61 -30.03
N MET A 222 18.28 -2.47 -29.70
CA MET A 222 18.77 -1.55 -28.67
C MET A 222 18.94 -0.11 -29.19
N LEU A 223 18.93 0.07 -30.52
CA LEU A 223 19.05 1.39 -31.16
C LEU A 223 17.76 2.22 -31.07
N GLN A 224 16.62 1.60 -30.74
CA GLN A 224 15.32 2.30 -30.69
C GLN A 224 15.14 3.19 -29.45
N TYR A 225 16.04 3.12 -28.47
CA TYR A 225 15.96 3.88 -27.21
C TYR A 225 16.97 5.04 -27.12
N ILE A 226 17.78 5.27 -28.16
CA ILE A 226 18.90 6.21 -28.09
C ILE A 226 18.50 7.65 -28.45
N ASN A 227 17.30 7.89 -28.99
CA ASN A 227 16.84 9.23 -29.37
C ASN A 227 15.41 9.53 -28.87
N GLN A 228 15.23 9.63 -27.56
CA GLN A 228 14.04 10.25 -26.97
C GLN A 228 14.41 11.12 -25.78
#